data_AF-A0A2T1KCA6-F1
#
_entry.id   AF-A0A2T1KCA6-F1
#
_cell.length_a   1.000
_cell.length_b   1.000
_cell.length_c   1.000
_cell.angle_alpha   90.00
_cell.angle_beta   90.00
_cell.angle_gamma   90.00
#
_symmetry.space_group_name_H-M   'P 1'
#
loop_
_entity.id
_entity.type
_entity.pdbx_description
1 polymer ?
#
loop_
_entity_poly.entity_id
_entity_poly.type
_entity_poly.pdbx_seq_one_letter_code
_entity_poly.pdbx_strand_id
1 'polypeptide(L)'
;MTKQAYGYAALAMFCLGISPVAQADLKPISENAMGEVTGQAFMQVENIAGENHDFTRMTLGMDVETRVNVDNIQVGQIDGGADFTASHLALGHIARADGDVFNGRTYNEGEVIPFEARRPYIELAEDAGGLAGFRMGFQQARGSVSSSTTSFSGNIAGLKIREEGSGTVYDTTLFAGEGETATHFRASHIGLAPTGNEPVSCVSGVNCAPLTNLRSIIIGDEGAGEGEVAFTDGFFIGFQRDGDVSWESLDGTNTLNVGKGVFINLPTNMTLDLSQLTGDGVDRLRTHQVDMGTKLF
;
A
#
# COMPACT_ATOMS: atom_id res chain seq x y z
N MET A 1 -27.15 81.64 9.57
CA MET A 1 -27.17 80.71 8.42
C MET A 1 -27.17 79.29 8.96
N THR A 2 -28.36 78.79 9.30
CA THR A 2 -28.59 77.60 10.14
C THR A 2 -29.52 76.63 9.41
N LYS A 3 -29.15 76.24 8.19
CA LYS A 3 -29.91 75.28 7.37
C LYS A 3 -29.08 74.21 6.65
N GLN A 4 -27.76 74.11 6.90
CA GLN A 4 -26.90 73.12 6.23
C GLN A 4 -26.38 71.98 7.12
N ALA A 5 -26.60 72.01 8.45
CA ALA A 5 -26.12 70.95 9.34
C ALA A 5 -27.09 69.75 9.49
N TYR A 6 -28.38 69.92 9.16
CA TYR A 6 -29.38 68.85 9.28
C TYR A 6 -29.43 67.89 8.08
N GLY A 7 -28.90 68.29 6.91
CA GLY A 7 -28.90 67.45 5.71
C GLY A 7 -27.90 66.29 5.75
N TYR A 8 -26.75 66.49 6.39
CA TYR A 8 -25.71 65.46 6.48
C TYR A 8 -25.92 64.47 7.63
N ALA A 9 -26.62 64.86 8.70
CA ALA A 9 -26.98 63.95 9.79
C ALA A 9 -28.08 62.95 9.38
N ALA A 10 -28.99 63.35 8.49
CA ALA A 10 -30.05 62.48 7.99
C ALA A 10 -29.53 61.39 7.02
N LEU A 11 -28.50 61.72 6.22
CA LEU A 11 -27.92 60.77 5.27
C LEU A 11 -27.02 59.73 5.97
N ALA A 12 -26.32 60.13 7.03
CA ALA A 12 -25.49 59.20 7.82
C ALA A 12 -26.33 58.20 8.64
N MET A 13 -27.52 58.59 9.10
CA MET A 13 -28.44 57.67 9.82
C MET A 13 -29.16 56.68 8.88
N PHE A 14 -29.31 57.01 7.60
CA PHE A 14 -29.91 56.09 6.62
C PHE A 14 -28.94 55.00 6.14
N CYS A 15 -27.63 55.28 6.15
CA CYS A 15 -26.60 54.32 5.71
C CYS A 15 -26.11 53.34 6.80
N LEU A 16 -26.46 53.55 8.07
CA LEU A 16 -26.10 52.65 9.19
C LEU A 16 -27.23 51.66 9.56
N GLY A 17 -28.39 51.71 8.88
CA GLY A 17 -29.53 50.83 9.13
C GLY A 17 -29.55 49.54 8.31
N ILE A 18 -28.58 49.35 7.41
CA ILE A 18 -28.47 48.15 6.55
C ILE A 18 -27.22 47.38 6.93
N SER A 19 -27.12 47.00 8.19
CA SER A 19 -26.28 45.87 8.57
C SER A 19 -26.93 44.64 7.95
N PRO A 20 -26.25 43.86 7.07
CA PRO A 20 -26.72 42.52 6.81
C PRO A 20 -26.64 41.80 8.15
N VAL A 21 -27.79 41.64 8.80
CA VAL A 21 -27.92 40.65 9.86
C VAL A 21 -27.65 39.35 9.13
N ALA A 22 -26.44 38.82 9.29
CA ALA A 22 -26.14 37.46 8.90
C ALA A 22 -27.03 36.59 9.79
N GLN A 23 -28.26 36.37 9.35
CA GLN A 23 -29.06 35.25 9.78
C GLN A 23 -28.34 34.03 9.25
N ALA A 24 -27.35 33.57 10.01
CA ALA A 24 -26.88 32.20 9.94
C ALA A 24 -28.01 31.32 10.49
N ASP A 25 -29.11 31.27 9.75
CA ASP A 25 -30.10 30.22 9.92
C ASP A 25 -29.39 28.96 9.43
N LEU A 26 -29.19 27.99 10.32
CA LEU A 26 -28.79 26.65 9.96
C LEU A 26 -29.97 26.00 9.23
N LYS A 27 -30.22 26.45 7.99
CA LYS A 27 -31.23 25.84 7.14
C LYS A 27 -30.67 24.48 6.72
N PRO A 28 -31.32 23.37 7.10
CA PRO A 28 -30.95 22.06 6.60
C PRO A 28 -30.91 22.12 5.08
N ILE A 29 -29.88 21.53 4.48
CA ILE A 29 -29.79 21.40 3.03
C ILE A 29 -31.09 20.75 2.53
N SER A 30 -31.73 21.37 1.53
CA SER A 30 -32.98 20.82 0.99
C SER A 30 -32.70 19.50 0.27
N GLU A 31 -33.67 18.58 0.23
CA GLU A 31 -33.53 17.31 -0.51
C GLU A 31 -33.12 17.52 -1.98
N ASN A 32 -33.54 18.63 -2.60
CA ASN A 32 -33.13 19.00 -3.96
C ASN A 32 -31.65 19.41 -4.05
N ALA A 33 -31.15 20.16 -3.06
CA ALA A 33 -29.72 20.48 -2.97
C ALA A 33 -28.89 19.26 -2.53
N MET A 34 -29.48 18.33 -1.77
CA MET A 34 -28.91 17.02 -1.46
C MET A 34 -28.83 16.12 -2.70
N GLY A 35 -29.76 16.27 -3.64
CA GLY A 35 -29.74 15.60 -4.95
C GLY A 35 -28.65 16.12 -5.90
N GLU A 36 -28.29 17.39 -5.80
CA GLU A 36 -27.14 17.99 -6.52
C GLU A 36 -25.79 17.65 -5.87
N VAL A 37 -25.76 17.21 -4.60
CA VAL A 37 -24.56 16.64 -3.96
C VAL A 37 -24.50 15.14 -4.29
N THR A 38 -24.34 14.81 -5.56
CA THR A 38 -24.06 13.45 -6.02
C THR A 38 -22.56 13.20 -5.98
N GLY A 39 -22.07 12.79 -4.80
CA GLY A 39 -20.64 12.52 -4.57
C GLY A 39 -20.32 12.03 -3.17
N GLN A 40 -21.25 11.34 -2.51
CA GLN A 40 -20.96 10.74 -1.21
C GLN A 40 -20.10 9.50 -1.44
N ALA A 41 -18.78 9.63 -1.25
CA ALA A 41 -17.93 8.49 -0.97
C ALA A 41 -18.55 7.77 0.24
N PHE A 42 -19.20 6.64 0.00
CA PHE A 42 -19.88 5.87 1.04
C PHE A 42 -18.81 5.31 1.98
N MET A 43 -18.77 5.79 3.23
CA MET A 43 -17.93 5.20 4.27
C MET A 43 -18.69 4.08 4.95
N GLN A 44 -18.15 2.87 4.91
CA GLN A 44 -18.64 1.71 5.64
C GLN A 44 -17.81 1.57 6.93
N VAL A 45 -18.50 1.41 8.07
CA VAL A 45 -17.85 1.14 9.36
C VAL A 45 -18.34 -0.19 9.89
N GLU A 46 -17.41 -1.06 10.25
CA GLU A 46 -17.67 -2.42 10.72
C GLU A 46 -16.92 -2.67 12.02
N ASN A 47 -17.56 -3.37 12.96
CA ASN A 47 -16.92 -3.86 14.16
C ASN A 47 -16.78 -5.38 14.06
N ILE A 48 -15.56 -5.87 14.23
CA ILE A 48 -15.20 -7.28 14.11
C ILE A 48 -14.66 -7.69 15.48
N ALA A 49 -15.31 -8.66 16.13
CA ALA A 49 -14.85 -9.16 17.41
C ALA A 49 -13.70 -10.14 17.17
N GLY A 50 -12.55 -9.92 17.83
CA GLY A 50 -11.44 -10.86 17.86
C GLY A 50 -11.33 -11.58 19.20
N GLU A 51 -10.35 -12.48 19.30
CA GLU A 51 -10.09 -13.20 20.56
C GLU A 51 -9.42 -12.30 21.60
N ASN A 52 -8.35 -11.60 21.20
CA ASN A 52 -7.55 -10.73 22.08
C ASN A 52 -7.81 -9.23 21.87
N HIS A 53 -8.37 -8.86 20.71
CA HIS A 53 -8.58 -7.46 20.29
C HIS A 53 -9.96 -7.30 19.66
N ASP A 54 -10.59 -6.16 19.89
CA ASP A 54 -11.75 -5.72 19.12
C ASP A 54 -11.28 -4.84 17.96
N PHE A 55 -11.89 -5.04 16.79
CA PHE A 55 -11.47 -4.34 15.58
C PHE A 55 -12.56 -3.42 15.05
N THR A 56 -12.16 -2.24 14.58
CA THR A 56 -13.03 -1.31 13.85
C THR A 56 -12.43 -1.04 12.48
N ARG A 57 -13.12 -1.47 11.41
CA ARG A 57 -12.73 -1.21 10.03
C ARG A 57 -13.56 -0.07 9.45
N MET A 58 -12.89 0.89 8.84
CA MET A 58 -13.49 2.02 8.12
C MET A 58 -13.06 1.93 6.67
N THR A 59 -14.00 1.59 5.78
CA THR A 59 -13.76 1.40 4.34
C THR A 59 -14.39 2.54 3.54
N LEU A 60 -13.62 3.17 2.65
CA LEU A 60 -14.12 4.23 1.78
C LEU A 60 -14.60 3.64 0.45
N GLY A 61 -15.79 4.01 0.00
CA GLY A 61 -16.33 3.61 -1.31
C GLY A 61 -15.74 4.42 -2.45
N MET A 62 -14.42 4.34 -2.66
CA MET A 62 -13.72 5.02 -3.75
C MET A 62 -12.66 4.14 -4.41
N ASP A 63 -12.38 4.44 -5.67
CA ASP A 63 -11.27 3.88 -6.43
C ASP A 63 -10.14 4.91 -6.51
N VAL A 64 -8.90 4.45 -6.44
CA VAL A 64 -7.68 5.25 -6.38
C VAL A 64 -6.74 4.77 -7.46
N GLU A 65 -6.32 5.68 -8.34
CA GLU A 65 -5.18 5.49 -9.23
C GLU A 65 -4.08 6.43 -8.77
N THR A 66 -2.91 5.89 -8.43
CA THR A 66 -1.82 6.69 -7.86
C THR A 66 -0.47 6.32 -8.45
N ARG A 67 0.43 7.31 -8.48
CA ARG A 67 1.86 7.10 -8.68
C ARG A 67 2.61 7.83 -7.58
N VAL A 68 3.27 7.07 -6.73
CA VAL A 68 4.01 7.59 -5.56
C VAL A 68 5.48 7.26 -5.74
N ASN A 69 6.36 8.20 -5.40
CA ASN A 69 7.80 7.96 -5.28
C ASN A 69 8.26 8.47 -3.91
N VAL A 70 9.07 7.67 -3.22
CA VAL A 70 9.66 7.99 -1.92
C VAL A 70 11.14 7.67 -2.00
N ASP A 71 11.99 8.69 -1.77
CA ASP A 71 13.45 8.53 -1.87
C ASP A 71 13.98 7.55 -0.82
N ASN A 72 13.59 7.72 0.44
CA ASN A 72 13.97 6.85 1.54
C ASN A 72 12.81 6.70 2.51
N ILE A 73 12.56 5.48 2.97
CA ILE A 73 11.61 5.17 4.02
C ILE A 73 12.26 4.26 5.04
N GLN A 74 12.08 4.61 6.31
CA GLN A 74 12.48 3.79 7.44
C GLN A 74 11.42 3.90 8.52
N VAL A 75 10.77 2.78 8.85
CA VAL A 75 9.68 2.70 9.82
C VAL A 75 9.85 1.48 10.73
N GLY A 76 9.22 1.52 11.91
CA GLY A 76 9.37 0.46 12.91
C GLY A 76 10.78 0.40 13.50
N GLN A 77 11.36 1.57 13.81
CA GLN A 77 12.64 1.63 14.51
C GLN A 77 12.44 1.24 15.98
N ILE A 78 12.82 0.01 16.32
CA ILE A 78 12.70 -0.55 17.67
C ILE A 78 13.97 -1.34 17.97
N ASP A 79 14.53 -1.20 19.17
CA ASP A 79 15.69 -1.97 19.64
C ASP A 79 16.90 -1.91 18.70
N GLY A 80 17.14 -0.75 18.06
CA GLY A 80 18.30 -0.51 17.21
C GLY A 80 18.21 -1.04 15.78
N GLY A 81 17.09 -1.65 15.38
CA GLY A 81 16.80 -2.04 14.00
C GLY A 81 15.49 -1.43 13.49
N ALA A 82 15.26 -1.50 12.19
CA ALA A 82 14.03 -1.00 11.56
C ALA A 82 13.27 -2.14 10.87
N ASP A 83 11.96 -2.22 11.10
CA ASP A 83 11.09 -3.25 10.55
C ASP A 83 10.93 -3.13 9.04
N PHE A 84 10.91 -1.92 8.49
CA PHE A 84 10.98 -1.71 7.06
C PHE A 84 11.97 -0.60 6.73
N THR A 85 12.93 -0.90 5.86
CA THR A 85 13.86 0.08 5.30
C THR A 85 14.00 -0.16 3.81
N ALA A 86 13.69 0.87 3.03
CA ALA A 86 13.84 0.85 1.59
C ALA A 86 14.24 2.23 1.06
N SER A 87 14.97 2.22 -0.06
CA SER A 87 15.23 3.40 -0.88
C SER A 87 14.51 3.27 -2.21
N HIS A 88 14.24 4.41 -2.84
CA HIS A 88 13.61 4.49 -4.15
C HIS A 88 12.30 3.69 -4.23
N LEU A 89 11.49 3.76 -3.18
CA LEU A 89 10.18 3.11 -3.14
C LEU A 89 9.25 3.83 -4.12
N ALA A 90 8.54 3.07 -4.95
CA ALA A 90 7.55 3.59 -5.86
C ALA A 90 6.33 2.69 -5.97
N LEU A 91 5.16 3.33 -6.08
CA LEU A 91 3.91 2.69 -6.48
C LEU A 91 3.57 3.18 -7.88
N GLY A 92 3.26 2.26 -8.78
CA GLY A 92 3.10 2.55 -10.21
C GLY A 92 4.44 2.80 -10.92
N HIS A 93 4.41 2.87 -12.23
CA HIS A 93 5.60 3.08 -13.05
C HIS A 93 5.27 3.89 -14.31
N ILE A 94 6.25 4.05 -15.18
CA ILE A 94 6.16 4.76 -16.45
C ILE A 94 6.51 3.75 -17.54
N ALA A 95 5.72 3.70 -18.61
CA ALA A 95 6.04 2.90 -19.78
C ALA A 95 7.41 3.31 -20.35
N ARG A 96 8.25 2.31 -20.61
CA ARG A 96 9.59 2.52 -21.13
C ARG A 96 9.59 2.56 -22.66
N ALA A 97 8.66 1.88 -23.31
CA ALA A 97 8.58 1.84 -24.76
C ALA A 97 7.15 2.01 -25.26
N ASP A 98 7.03 2.45 -26.52
CA ASP A 98 5.76 2.43 -27.23
C ASP A 98 5.27 1.00 -27.40
N GLY A 99 4.02 0.76 -27.01
CA GLY A 99 3.42 -0.57 -27.08
C GLY A 99 3.56 -1.39 -25.81
N ASP A 100 4.11 -0.84 -24.72
CA ASP A 100 4.17 -1.53 -23.42
C ASP A 100 2.76 -1.93 -22.98
N VAL A 101 2.57 -3.21 -22.66
CA VAL A 101 1.27 -3.74 -22.24
C VAL A 101 1.30 -4.00 -20.73
N PHE A 102 0.33 -3.43 -20.02
CA PHE A 102 0.12 -3.69 -18.59
C PHE A 102 -1.37 -3.66 -18.27
N ASN A 103 -1.84 -4.63 -17.47
CA ASN A 103 -3.27 -4.78 -17.12
C ASN A 103 -4.21 -4.83 -18.35
N GLY A 104 -3.76 -5.41 -19.45
CA GLY A 104 -4.53 -5.49 -20.70
C GLY A 104 -4.67 -4.16 -21.46
N ARG A 105 -3.93 -3.11 -21.05
CA ARG A 105 -3.87 -1.81 -21.72
C ARG A 105 -2.50 -1.60 -22.35
N THR A 106 -2.47 -0.99 -23.52
CA THR A 106 -1.25 -0.58 -24.20
C THR A 106 -0.93 0.88 -23.86
N TYR A 107 0.32 1.15 -23.55
CA TYR A 107 0.85 2.45 -23.20
C TYR A 107 1.94 2.89 -24.19
N ASN A 108 2.07 4.19 -24.38
CA ASN A 108 3.17 4.79 -25.14
C ASN A 108 4.34 5.13 -24.21
N GLU A 109 5.55 5.27 -24.76
CA GLU A 109 6.72 5.66 -23.98
C GLU A 109 6.44 6.95 -23.17
N GLY A 110 6.77 6.90 -21.87
CA GLY A 110 6.60 8.04 -20.97
C GLY A 110 5.21 8.18 -20.35
N GLU A 111 4.23 7.36 -20.76
CA GLU A 111 2.92 7.33 -20.12
C GLU A 111 2.99 6.70 -18.72
N VAL A 112 2.17 7.22 -17.81
CA VAL A 112 2.08 6.71 -16.44
C VAL A 112 1.20 5.47 -16.41
N ILE A 113 1.72 4.40 -15.83
CA ILE A 113 0.99 3.19 -15.46
C ILE A 113 0.75 3.24 -13.95
N PRO A 114 -0.47 3.58 -13.49
CA PRO A 114 -0.73 3.81 -12.07
C PRO A 114 -0.76 2.50 -11.27
N PHE A 115 -0.54 2.62 -9.97
CA PHE A 115 -1.03 1.62 -9.02
C PHE A 115 -2.53 1.84 -8.83
N GLU A 116 -3.31 0.80 -9.08
CA GLU A 116 -4.77 0.83 -9.00
C GLU A 116 -5.22 0.17 -7.69
N ALA A 117 -6.04 0.87 -6.93
CA ALA A 117 -6.56 0.40 -5.67
C ALA A 117 -8.05 0.71 -5.57
N ARG A 118 -8.81 -0.19 -4.94
CA ARG A 118 -10.24 -0.02 -4.70
C ARG A 118 -10.55 -0.18 -3.24
N ARG A 119 -11.46 0.67 -2.80
CA ARG A 119 -12.01 0.69 -1.44
C ARG A 119 -10.91 0.70 -0.38
N PRO A 120 -10.14 1.80 -0.26
CA PRO A 120 -9.15 1.93 0.80
C PRO A 120 -9.81 1.83 2.16
N TYR A 121 -9.12 1.22 3.11
CA TYR A 121 -9.60 1.08 4.47
C TYR A 121 -8.52 1.41 5.50
N ILE A 122 -8.97 1.82 6.68
CA ILE A 122 -8.19 1.82 7.91
C ILE A 122 -8.89 0.88 8.88
N GLU A 123 -8.13 0.04 9.55
CA GLU A 123 -8.64 -0.87 10.57
C GLU A 123 -7.85 -0.71 11.85
N LEU A 124 -8.56 -0.49 12.95
CA LEU A 124 -8.01 -0.31 14.27
C LEU A 124 -8.16 -1.61 15.04
N ALA A 125 -7.17 -1.96 15.86
CA ALA A 125 -7.22 -3.02 16.85
C ALA A 125 -7.13 -2.40 18.24
N GLU A 126 -8.09 -2.69 19.11
CA GLU A 126 -8.16 -2.17 20.46
C GLU A 126 -8.15 -3.32 21.48
N ASP A 127 -7.43 -3.11 22.59
CA ASP A 127 -7.45 -3.97 23.77
C ASP A 127 -7.90 -3.17 25.01
N ALA A 128 -7.85 -3.79 26.19
CA ALA A 128 -8.17 -3.11 27.46
C ALA A 128 -7.25 -1.89 27.74
N GLY A 129 -6.08 -1.82 27.10
CA GLY A 129 -5.12 -0.73 27.16
C GLY A 129 -5.28 0.32 26.05
N GLY A 130 -6.33 0.25 25.22
CA GLY A 130 -6.60 1.18 24.11
C GLY A 130 -6.08 0.68 22.77
N LEU A 131 -5.60 1.59 21.91
CA LEU A 131 -5.14 1.23 20.57
C LEU A 131 -3.91 0.30 20.63
N ALA A 132 -4.13 -0.96 20.27
CA ALA A 132 -3.12 -2.02 20.19
C ALA A 132 -2.41 -2.04 18.83
N GLY A 133 -3.08 -1.55 17.79
CA GLY A 133 -2.48 -1.39 16.46
C GLY A 133 -3.46 -0.81 15.46
N PHE A 134 -2.96 -0.48 14.28
CA PHE A 134 -3.80 -0.16 13.13
C PHE A 134 -3.16 -0.68 11.85
N ARG A 135 -3.98 -0.99 10.85
CA ARG A 135 -3.51 -1.22 9.48
C ARG A 135 -4.27 -0.35 8.51
N MET A 136 -3.62 -0.02 7.41
CA MET A 136 -4.24 0.61 6.26
C MET A 136 -3.94 -0.23 5.03
N GLY A 137 -4.94 -0.37 4.16
CA GLY A 137 -4.82 -1.19 2.98
C GLY A 137 -5.92 -0.88 1.98
N PHE A 138 -6.03 -1.76 1.01
CA PHE A 138 -7.07 -1.68 -0.01
C PHE A 138 -7.86 -2.96 -0.01
N GLN A 139 -9.16 -2.88 -0.28
CA GLN A 139 -9.95 -4.09 -0.46
C GLN A 139 -9.39 -4.89 -1.65
N GLN A 140 -9.09 -4.17 -2.73
CA GLN A 140 -8.50 -4.72 -3.93
C GLN A 140 -7.36 -3.82 -4.39
N ALA A 141 -6.24 -4.40 -4.80
CA ALA A 141 -5.09 -3.67 -5.34
C ALA A 141 -4.47 -4.40 -6.53
N ARG A 142 -3.89 -3.64 -7.45
CA ARG A 142 -2.97 -4.15 -8.46
C ARG A 142 -2.01 -3.06 -8.94
N GLY A 143 -0.88 -3.47 -9.49
CA GLY A 143 0.10 -2.57 -10.07
C GLY A 143 1.51 -2.90 -9.59
N SER A 144 2.46 -2.03 -9.92
CA SER A 144 3.86 -2.24 -9.56
C SER A 144 4.24 -1.60 -8.23
N VAL A 145 5.05 -2.31 -7.45
CA VAL A 145 5.80 -1.78 -6.31
C VAL A 145 7.29 -1.98 -6.60
N SER A 146 8.03 -0.88 -6.71
CA SER A 146 9.48 -0.93 -6.94
C SER A 146 10.22 -0.39 -5.73
N SER A 147 11.31 -1.01 -5.31
CA SER A 147 12.11 -0.53 -4.16
C SER A 147 13.48 -1.20 -4.13
N SER A 148 14.44 -0.57 -3.45
CA SER A 148 15.67 -1.22 -2.98
C SER A 148 15.54 -1.44 -1.47
N THR A 149 15.09 -2.63 -1.08
CA THR A 149 14.73 -2.98 0.30
C THR A 149 15.88 -3.70 0.99
N THR A 150 16.25 -3.24 2.19
CA THR A 150 17.33 -3.81 3.01
C THR A 150 16.85 -4.43 4.31
N SER A 151 15.64 -4.07 4.77
CA SER A 151 14.96 -4.71 5.90
C SER A 151 13.46 -4.76 5.62
N PHE A 152 12.83 -5.92 5.82
CA PHE A 152 11.41 -6.14 5.57
C PHE A 152 10.80 -7.05 6.64
N SER A 153 9.84 -6.52 7.40
CA SER A 153 8.95 -7.26 8.27
C SER A 153 7.59 -7.39 7.58
N GLY A 154 7.15 -8.62 7.32
CA GLY A 154 5.96 -8.83 6.52
C GLY A 154 5.92 -10.14 5.74
N ASN A 155 5.06 -10.12 4.72
CA ASN A 155 4.84 -11.20 3.77
C ASN A 155 4.90 -10.67 2.33
N ILE A 156 5.48 -11.46 1.44
CA ILE A 156 5.37 -11.29 -0.02
C ILE A 156 4.60 -12.51 -0.54
N ALA A 157 3.30 -12.52 -0.26
CA ALA A 157 2.45 -13.69 -0.43
C ALA A 157 2.24 -14.03 -1.91
N GLY A 158 2.34 -15.31 -2.26
CA GLY A 158 2.10 -15.82 -3.61
C GLY A 158 3.28 -15.66 -4.59
N LEU A 159 4.38 -15.02 -4.17
CA LEU A 159 5.62 -15.04 -4.94
C LEU A 159 6.17 -16.48 -5.01
N LYS A 160 6.45 -16.93 -6.21
CA LYS A 160 7.04 -18.24 -6.49
C LYS A 160 8.40 -18.11 -7.16
N ILE A 161 9.23 -19.13 -6.99
CA ILE A 161 10.51 -19.25 -7.69
C ILE A 161 10.54 -20.54 -8.50
N ARG A 162 10.98 -20.45 -9.76
CA ARG A 162 11.23 -21.57 -10.66
C ARG A 162 12.72 -21.88 -10.70
N GLU A 163 13.08 -23.12 -10.47
CA GLU A 163 14.46 -23.58 -10.65
C GLU A 163 14.78 -23.82 -12.12
N GLU A 164 15.89 -23.24 -12.59
CA GLU A 164 16.37 -23.43 -13.96
C GLU A 164 16.90 -24.86 -14.14
N GLY A 165 16.54 -25.50 -15.26
CA GLY A 165 16.90 -26.89 -15.56
C GLY A 165 15.84 -27.90 -15.15
N SER A 166 15.40 -27.91 -13.88
CA SER A 166 14.33 -28.80 -13.42
C SER A 166 12.94 -28.30 -13.79
N GLY A 167 12.77 -26.97 -13.89
CA GLY A 167 11.48 -26.31 -14.14
C GLY A 167 10.52 -26.37 -12.95
N THR A 168 10.97 -26.89 -11.81
CA THR A 168 10.18 -27.04 -10.59
C THR A 168 9.89 -25.67 -9.98
N VAL A 169 8.65 -25.47 -9.52
CA VAL A 169 8.20 -24.21 -8.90
C VAL A 169 8.05 -24.42 -7.41
N TYR A 170 8.66 -23.52 -6.64
CA TYR A 170 8.66 -23.51 -5.19
C TYR A 170 7.99 -22.24 -4.68
N ASP A 171 7.37 -22.36 -3.51
CA ASP A 171 7.00 -21.17 -2.73
C ASP A 171 8.26 -20.45 -2.24
N THR A 172 8.09 -19.20 -1.82
CA THR A 172 9.18 -18.38 -1.29
C THR A 172 9.11 -18.21 0.21
N THR A 173 10.27 -17.96 0.82
CA THR A 173 10.35 -17.54 2.21
C THR A 173 11.38 -16.44 2.39
N LEU A 174 11.17 -15.65 3.43
CA LEU A 174 12.03 -14.54 3.83
C LEU A 174 13.05 -15.04 4.85
N PHE A 175 14.27 -14.53 4.79
CA PHE A 175 15.37 -14.93 5.69
C PHE A 175 15.98 -13.69 6.35
N ALA A 176 16.41 -13.84 7.61
CA ALA A 176 17.04 -12.75 8.36
C ALA A 176 18.36 -12.31 7.70
N GLY A 177 19.07 -13.23 7.05
CA GLY A 177 20.34 -13.01 6.39
C GLY A 177 20.89 -14.27 5.72
N GLU A 178 22.07 -14.16 5.12
CA GLU A 178 22.85 -15.31 4.68
C GLU A 178 23.24 -16.20 5.87
N GLY A 179 23.07 -17.51 5.73
CA GLY A 179 23.28 -18.51 6.78
C GLY A 179 22.13 -18.63 7.79
N GLU A 180 21.17 -17.70 7.77
CA GLU A 180 20.08 -17.64 8.74
C GLU A 180 18.84 -18.43 8.29
N THR A 181 17.92 -18.65 9.23
CA THR A 181 16.64 -19.34 9.01
C THR A 181 15.55 -18.40 8.53
N ALA A 182 14.42 -18.99 8.12
CA ALA A 182 13.22 -18.25 7.73
C ALA A 182 12.72 -17.32 8.85
N THR A 183 12.23 -16.15 8.46
CA THR A 183 11.68 -15.12 9.36
C THR A 183 10.67 -14.25 8.62
N HIS A 184 9.72 -13.68 9.35
CA HIS A 184 8.85 -12.59 8.86
C HIS A 184 9.19 -11.25 9.51
N PHE A 185 10.29 -11.18 10.25
CA PHE A 185 10.72 -10.01 11.00
C PHE A 185 12.11 -9.58 10.54
N ARG A 186 12.22 -8.35 10.02
CA ARG A 186 13.47 -7.71 9.56
C ARG A 186 14.29 -8.60 8.63
N ALA A 187 13.61 -9.26 7.69
CA ALA A 187 14.27 -10.04 6.68
C ALA A 187 15.15 -9.15 5.80
N SER A 188 16.30 -9.66 5.41
CA SER A 188 17.20 -9.00 4.45
C SER A 188 17.36 -9.81 3.16
N HIS A 189 16.87 -11.06 3.14
CA HIS A 189 16.98 -11.99 2.03
C HIS A 189 15.64 -12.67 1.74
N ILE A 190 15.48 -13.16 0.51
CA ILE A 190 14.36 -13.97 0.06
C ILE A 190 14.87 -15.13 -0.80
N GLY A 191 14.21 -16.28 -0.72
CA GLY A 191 14.62 -17.47 -1.46
C GLY A 191 13.56 -18.55 -1.47
N LEU A 192 13.99 -19.75 -1.85
CA LEU A 192 13.15 -20.95 -1.86
C LEU A 192 12.65 -21.27 -0.45
N ALA A 193 11.34 -21.50 -0.32
CA ALA A 193 10.77 -22.08 0.88
C ALA A 193 11.21 -23.56 1.01
N PRO A 194 11.57 -24.01 2.21
CA PRO A 194 11.88 -25.43 2.44
C PRO A 194 10.67 -26.31 2.11
N THR A 195 10.89 -27.39 1.36
CA THR A 195 9.90 -28.46 1.23
C THR A 195 9.99 -29.40 2.43
N GLY A 196 8.93 -29.47 3.23
CA GLY A 196 8.86 -30.29 4.44
C GLY A 196 9.29 -29.54 5.71
N ASN A 197 9.62 -30.27 6.77
CA ASN A 197 9.88 -29.71 8.10
C ASN A 197 11.37 -29.43 8.38
N GLU A 198 12.24 -29.61 7.39
CA GLU A 198 13.68 -29.42 7.59
C GLU A 198 14.04 -27.92 7.56
N PRO A 199 14.77 -27.41 8.56
CA PRO A 199 15.26 -26.05 8.54
C PRO A 199 16.27 -25.88 7.41
N VAL A 200 15.90 -25.10 6.39
CA VAL A 200 16.82 -24.65 5.33
C VAL A 200 17.35 -23.27 5.71
N SER A 201 18.66 -23.11 5.61
CA SER A 201 19.32 -21.82 5.72
C SER A 201 19.47 -21.16 4.35
N CYS A 202 19.53 -19.83 4.35
CA CYS A 202 19.81 -19.05 3.14
C CYS A 202 21.28 -19.18 2.74
N VAL A 203 21.56 -19.78 1.59
CA VAL A 203 22.87 -19.79 0.93
C VAL A 203 22.80 -18.80 -0.24
N SER A 204 23.36 -17.61 -0.02
CA SER A 204 23.29 -16.50 -0.97
C SER A 204 23.88 -16.90 -2.33
N GLY A 205 23.18 -16.59 -3.41
CA GLY A 205 23.59 -16.96 -4.76
C GLY A 205 23.19 -18.39 -5.18
N VAL A 206 22.69 -19.21 -4.25
CA VAL A 206 22.29 -20.60 -4.51
C VAL A 206 20.79 -20.77 -4.39
N ASN A 207 20.22 -20.61 -3.20
CA ASN A 207 18.78 -20.80 -2.93
C ASN A 207 18.08 -19.53 -2.45
N CYS A 208 18.82 -18.44 -2.20
CA CYS A 208 18.30 -17.15 -1.77
C CYS A 208 19.15 -16.00 -2.32
N ALA A 209 18.60 -14.80 -2.29
CA ALA A 209 19.29 -13.57 -2.65
C ALA A 209 18.92 -12.43 -1.68
N PRO A 210 19.73 -11.37 -1.59
CA PRO A 210 19.37 -10.15 -0.88
C PRO A 210 18.05 -9.57 -1.41
N LEU A 211 17.22 -8.98 -0.55
CA LEU A 211 15.97 -8.32 -0.96
C LEU A 211 16.21 -7.16 -1.93
N THR A 212 17.41 -6.57 -1.97
CA THR A 212 17.81 -5.58 -2.98
C THR A 212 17.81 -6.12 -4.40
N ASN A 213 17.82 -7.46 -4.59
CA ASN A 213 17.65 -8.09 -5.89
C ASN A 213 16.18 -8.16 -6.32
N LEU A 214 15.22 -8.05 -5.40
CA LEU A 214 13.79 -8.01 -5.70
C LEU A 214 13.33 -6.56 -5.95
N ARG A 215 13.80 -5.97 -7.05
CA ARG A 215 13.66 -4.52 -7.31
C ARG A 215 12.25 -4.07 -7.69
N SER A 216 11.45 -4.94 -8.29
CA SER A 216 10.07 -4.66 -8.67
C SER A 216 9.20 -5.88 -8.49
N ILE A 217 8.06 -5.66 -7.87
CA ILE A 217 7.04 -6.66 -7.59
C ILE A 217 5.74 -6.17 -8.24
N ILE A 218 5.04 -7.06 -8.91
CA ILE A 218 3.71 -6.82 -9.45
C ILE A 218 2.69 -7.33 -8.44
N ILE A 219 1.99 -6.39 -7.82
CA ILE A 219 0.86 -6.68 -6.94
C ILE A 219 -0.34 -7.01 -7.81
N GLY A 220 -1.04 -8.07 -7.45
CA GLY A 220 -2.19 -8.57 -8.19
C GLY A 220 -2.20 -10.08 -8.33
N ASP A 221 -3.29 -10.58 -8.91
CA ASP A 221 -3.53 -11.99 -9.18
C ASP A 221 -3.43 -12.29 -10.69
N GLU A 222 -3.54 -13.55 -11.09
CA GLU A 222 -3.59 -13.95 -12.50
C GLU A 222 -4.77 -13.29 -13.22
N GLY A 223 -4.50 -12.59 -14.32
CA GLY A 223 -5.52 -12.05 -15.20
C GLY A 223 -6.15 -13.11 -16.10
N ALA A 224 -7.19 -12.72 -16.85
CA ALA A 224 -7.91 -13.62 -17.74
C ALA A 224 -7.19 -13.82 -19.09
N GLY A 225 -6.38 -12.84 -19.51
CA GLY A 225 -5.50 -12.91 -20.68
C GLY A 225 -4.01 -12.93 -20.33
N GLU A 226 -3.18 -13.37 -21.28
CA GLU A 226 -1.72 -13.26 -21.15
C GLU A 226 -1.30 -11.79 -20.93
N GLY A 227 -0.52 -11.55 -19.88
CA GLY A 227 -0.05 -10.21 -19.51
C GLY A 227 -1.08 -9.34 -18.78
N GLU A 228 -2.26 -9.87 -18.46
CA GLU A 228 -3.20 -9.20 -17.56
C GLU A 228 -2.88 -9.50 -16.10
N VAL A 229 -2.99 -8.48 -15.26
CA VAL A 229 -2.92 -8.60 -13.80
C VAL A 229 -4.30 -8.29 -13.24
N ALA A 230 -4.90 -9.28 -12.60
CA ALA A 230 -6.15 -9.11 -11.88
C ALA A 230 -5.92 -8.40 -10.55
N PHE A 231 -6.99 -7.83 -10.01
CA PHE A 231 -6.96 -7.30 -8.65
C PHE A 231 -6.76 -8.44 -7.65
N THR A 232 -5.93 -8.20 -6.64
CA THR A 232 -5.75 -9.08 -5.49
C THR A 232 -6.18 -8.37 -4.22
N ASP A 233 -6.53 -9.15 -3.21
CA ASP A 233 -6.95 -8.67 -1.90
C ASP A 233 -5.78 -8.76 -0.91
N GLY A 234 -5.88 -8.05 0.21
CA GLY A 234 -4.94 -8.20 1.32
C GLY A 234 -3.65 -7.38 1.22
N PHE A 235 -3.51 -6.47 0.26
CA PHE A 235 -2.44 -5.47 0.32
C PHE A 235 -2.67 -4.53 1.52
N PHE A 236 -1.73 -4.49 2.47
CA PHE A 236 -1.79 -3.56 3.60
C PHE A 236 -0.42 -3.30 4.22
N ILE A 237 -0.34 -2.19 4.97
CA ILE A 237 0.71 -1.92 5.95
C ILE A 237 0.06 -1.74 7.33
N GLY A 238 0.63 -2.41 8.33
CA GLY A 238 0.16 -2.38 9.71
C GLY A 238 1.24 -1.91 10.68
N PHE A 239 0.80 -1.31 11.77
CA PHE A 239 1.59 -0.78 12.87
C PHE A 239 0.99 -1.30 14.17
N GLN A 240 1.74 -2.10 14.91
CA GLN A 240 1.26 -2.79 16.10
C GLN A 240 2.14 -2.50 17.31
N ARG A 241 1.50 -2.18 18.43
CA ARG A 241 2.11 -2.11 19.75
C ARG A 241 2.25 -3.51 20.34
N ASP A 242 1.22 -4.34 20.15
CA ASP A 242 1.12 -5.67 20.73
C ASP A 242 1.75 -6.73 19.81
N GLY A 243 2.14 -7.87 20.39
CA GLY A 243 2.92 -8.92 19.70
C GLY A 243 2.09 -9.99 19.01
N ASP A 244 0.77 -9.91 19.13
CA ASP A 244 -0.18 -10.98 18.82
C ASP A 244 -1.47 -10.43 18.19
N VAL A 245 -1.36 -9.35 17.40
CA VAL A 245 -2.52 -8.79 16.71
C VAL A 245 -2.94 -9.74 15.58
N SER A 246 -4.17 -10.24 15.67
CA SER A 246 -4.75 -11.23 14.75
C SER A 246 -5.63 -10.57 13.70
N TRP A 247 -5.03 -10.04 12.64
CA TRP A 247 -5.78 -9.36 11.59
C TRP A 247 -6.59 -10.35 10.74
N GLU A 248 -7.90 -10.18 10.69
CA GLU A 248 -8.77 -10.99 9.83
C GLU A 248 -8.54 -10.66 8.34
N SER A 249 -8.64 -11.63 7.45
CA SER A 249 -8.71 -11.36 6.01
C SER A 249 -10.00 -10.61 5.67
N LEU A 250 -10.03 -9.94 4.53
CA LEU A 250 -11.16 -9.08 4.17
C LEU A 250 -12.46 -9.87 3.87
N ASP A 251 -12.32 -11.15 3.54
CA ASP A 251 -13.41 -12.10 3.32
C ASP A 251 -13.82 -12.85 4.61
N GLY A 252 -13.12 -12.62 5.72
CA GLY A 252 -13.38 -13.24 7.00
C GLY A 252 -13.00 -14.72 7.13
N THR A 253 -12.24 -15.26 6.16
CA THR A 253 -11.94 -16.70 6.11
C THR A 253 -10.64 -17.08 6.82
N ASN A 254 -9.71 -16.14 6.95
CA ASN A 254 -8.36 -16.38 7.47
C ASN A 254 -7.98 -15.31 8.49
N THR A 255 -6.99 -15.64 9.32
CA THR A 255 -6.41 -14.72 10.29
C THR A 255 -4.91 -14.68 10.12
N LEU A 256 -4.36 -13.47 10.02
CA LEU A 256 -2.94 -13.22 9.94
C LEU A 256 -2.44 -12.66 11.28
N ASN A 257 -1.73 -13.49 12.02
CA ASN A 257 -1.09 -13.09 13.27
C ASN A 257 0.19 -12.32 12.96
N VAL A 258 0.28 -11.09 13.47
CA VAL A 258 1.45 -10.23 13.26
C VAL A 258 2.09 -9.86 14.59
N GLY A 259 3.42 -9.77 14.56
CA GLY A 259 4.21 -9.31 15.69
C GLY A 259 4.14 -7.81 15.91
N LYS A 260 4.75 -7.37 17.00
CA LYS A 260 4.93 -5.95 17.32
C LYS A 260 5.80 -5.26 16.26
N GLY A 261 5.46 -4.02 15.94
CA GLY A 261 6.22 -3.17 15.05
C GLY A 261 5.49 -2.83 13.77
N VAL A 262 6.18 -2.86 12.63
CA VAL A 262 5.58 -2.69 11.31
C VAL A 262 5.49 -4.03 10.59
N PHE A 263 4.36 -4.26 9.92
CA PHE A 263 4.14 -5.43 9.09
C PHE A 263 3.57 -5.02 7.74
N ILE A 264 4.16 -5.47 6.63
CA ILE A 264 3.66 -5.20 5.27
C ILE A 264 3.24 -6.51 4.61
N ASN A 265 2.04 -6.55 4.03
CA ASN A 265 1.61 -7.67 3.19
C ASN A 265 1.58 -7.24 1.72
N LEU A 266 2.40 -7.87 0.89
CA LEU A 266 2.52 -7.64 -0.55
C LEU A 266 2.04 -8.87 -1.32
N PRO A 267 0.74 -8.98 -1.63
CA PRO A 267 0.20 -10.09 -2.42
C PRO A 267 0.61 -9.98 -3.89
N THR A 268 1.11 -11.07 -4.46
CA THR A 268 1.56 -11.16 -5.85
C THR A 268 1.34 -12.58 -6.39
N ASN A 269 1.18 -12.72 -7.70
CA ASN A 269 1.20 -14.02 -8.39
C ASN A 269 2.43 -14.18 -9.30
N MET A 270 3.51 -13.43 -9.02
CA MET A 270 4.74 -13.52 -9.79
C MET A 270 5.41 -14.89 -9.60
N THR A 271 5.94 -15.44 -10.70
CA THR A 271 6.93 -16.52 -10.67
C THR A 271 8.24 -15.99 -11.23
N LEU A 272 9.31 -16.04 -10.43
CA LEU A 272 10.65 -15.60 -10.80
C LEU A 272 11.54 -16.80 -11.11
N ASP A 273 12.48 -16.66 -12.04
CA ASP A 273 13.53 -17.67 -12.19
C ASP A 273 14.57 -17.51 -11.07
N LEU A 274 15.00 -18.63 -10.48
CA LEU A 274 15.97 -18.62 -9.39
C LEU A 274 17.28 -17.96 -9.81
N SER A 275 17.76 -18.26 -11.02
CA SER A 275 18.99 -17.68 -11.58
C SER A 275 18.88 -16.18 -11.81
N GLN A 276 17.69 -15.67 -12.14
CA GLN A 276 17.45 -14.22 -12.21
C GLN A 276 17.53 -13.59 -10.82
N LEU A 277 16.88 -14.19 -9.82
CA LEU A 277 16.86 -13.68 -8.46
C LEU A 277 18.26 -13.69 -7.82
N THR A 278 19.01 -14.78 -7.97
CA THR A 278 20.35 -14.96 -7.38
C THR A 278 21.48 -14.31 -8.19
N GLY A 279 21.26 -14.04 -9.48
CA GLY A 279 22.18 -13.33 -10.36
C GLY A 279 21.94 -11.82 -10.37
N ASP A 280 21.51 -11.29 -11.52
CA ASP A 280 21.38 -9.84 -11.76
C ASP A 280 20.21 -9.17 -11.02
N GLY A 281 19.36 -9.95 -10.36
CA GLY A 281 18.13 -9.52 -9.71
C GLY A 281 17.02 -9.20 -10.71
N VAL A 282 15.80 -9.10 -10.19
CA VAL A 282 14.60 -8.67 -10.92
C VAL A 282 14.81 -7.27 -11.48
N ASP A 283 14.34 -7.05 -12.69
CA ASP A 283 14.46 -5.77 -13.36
C ASP A 283 13.58 -4.70 -12.69
N ARG A 284 14.15 -3.51 -12.55
CA ARG A 284 13.44 -2.36 -12.06
C ARG A 284 12.58 -1.73 -13.17
N LEU A 285 11.32 -1.47 -12.84
CA LEU A 285 10.43 -0.67 -13.67
C LEU A 285 10.81 0.82 -13.62
N ARG A 286 10.56 1.53 -14.71
CA ARG A 286 10.89 2.97 -14.79
C ARG A 286 9.99 3.76 -13.85
N THR A 287 10.57 4.34 -12.81
CA THR A 287 9.86 5.05 -11.73
C THR A 287 10.11 6.56 -11.77
N HIS A 288 11.02 7.00 -12.63
CA HIS A 288 11.36 8.40 -12.86
C HIS A 288 11.17 8.79 -14.33
N GLN A 289 10.92 10.09 -14.54
CA GLN A 289 10.75 10.65 -15.89
C GLN A 289 12.03 10.53 -16.72
N VAL A 290 13.19 10.65 -16.10
CA VAL A 290 14.45 10.25 -16.75
C VAL A 290 14.62 8.75 -16.52
N ASP A 291 14.63 7.97 -17.60
CA ASP A 291 14.92 6.54 -17.50
C ASP A 291 16.40 6.36 -17.17
N MET A 292 16.66 5.68 -16.06
CA MET A 292 18.00 5.39 -15.57
C MET A 292 18.36 3.91 -15.79
N GLY A 293 17.52 3.17 -16.53
CA GLY A 293 17.72 1.76 -16.84
C GLY A 293 17.02 0.82 -15.87
N THR A 294 17.29 -0.48 -16.02
CA THR A 294 16.63 -1.57 -15.26
C THR A 294 17.34 -1.95 -13.97
N LYS A 295 18.57 -1.45 -13.77
CA LYS A 295 19.44 -1.85 -12.65
C LYS A 295 19.84 -0.67 -11.75
N LEU A 296 19.59 0.58 -12.16
CA LEU A 296 19.93 1.76 -11.38
C LEU A 296 18.72 2.28 -10.61
N PHE A 297 19.01 2.72 -9.38
CA PHE A 297 18.14 2.93 -8.21
C PHE A 297 17.75 1.64 -7.48
#